data_AF-A0A2S6GD48-F1
#
_entry.id   AF-A0A2S6GD48-F1
#
_cell.length_a   1.000
_cell.length_b   1.000
_cell.length_c   1.000
_cell.angle_alpha   90.00
_cell.angle_beta   90.00
_cell.angle_gamma   90.00
#
_symmetry.space_group_name_H-M   'P 1'
#
loop_
_entity.id
_entity.type
_entity.pdbx_description
1 polymer ?
#
loop_
_entity_poly.entity_id
_entity_poly.type
_entity_poly.pdbx_seq_one_letter_code
_entity_poly.pdbx_strand_id
1 'polypeptide(L)'
;MTGKREELINELVRIVAEHAEGGPKPHVWQVVNAGGPHRFGWFPHSPHGYIAGLDTDVLRNLERELRAPGDSRRLTMQVTLDADGNGTFDHTFDLWTISPPQVVLDPDYTYPNRPFPGMPRPEAATPTDAPTDPVALREIQALVDEFAAQYDRVKGRPPEFGRAVTEEELRTTEAALGARLPEDVRALYRLVGADHRELGLLGRYSLLDLDDVVDQYEYDTRGVGDYDRDGVFTENRTACETGPAGHVRRLFRDDWWVEIGRDGAGLALVADLDPGPEGRSGQLLVAGRGVEGTVEYVAESVTALLRSVVEAVRADRVNREHPSPGHLGAVLAPANQWYQPSHLVGDRALTDVLAELPAADVQQLYLIEATDLDLTALSATPRLRELYVNRAGRVTVWLPPGLESLSLQATEADLTLLKDHRALWDLTVRGVRVRATDLPASLVRLDLSEAEVDDIDALADLDLRVLILNWAQWAQLTRVPKRLAAAQSNGDSTLAEVATWTARLRGAE
;
A
#
# COMPACT_ATOMS: atom_id res chain seq x y z
N MET A 1 -0.44 34.22 29.36
CA MET A 1 -0.47 33.26 28.23
C MET A 1 -1.59 33.63 27.22
N THR A 2 -1.98 34.90 27.06
CA THR A 2 -3.43 35.15 27.20
C THR A 2 -4.08 36.23 26.32
N GLY A 3 -3.40 36.86 25.36
CA GLY A 3 -4.06 37.86 24.49
C GLY A 3 -4.06 37.46 23.02
N LYS A 4 -2.85 37.30 22.46
CA LYS A 4 -2.63 36.97 21.06
C LYS A 4 -3.24 35.62 20.63
N ARG A 5 -3.19 34.61 21.50
CA ARG A 5 -3.83 33.30 21.25
C ARG A 5 -5.34 33.42 21.09
N GLU A 6 -5.99 34.19 21.98
CA GLU A 6 -7.44 34.38 21.97
C GLU A 6 -7.88 35.20 20.75
N GLU A 7 -7.10 36.21 20.37
CA GLU A 7 -7.29 36.97 19.13
C GLU A 7 -7.23 36.07 17.88
N LEU A 8 -6.22 35.20 17.79
CA LEU A 8 -6.08 34.25 16.67
C LEU A 8 -7.21 33.21 16.63
N ILE A 9 -7.67 32.74 17.79
CA ILE A 9 -8.82 31.83 17.88
C ILE A 9 -10.09 32.52 17.40
N ASN A 10 -10.37 33.73 17.90
CA ASN A 10 -11.56 34.49 17.51
C ASN A 10 -11.55 34.82 16.02
N GLU A 11 -10.38 35.16 15.47
CA GLU A 11 -10.22 35.41 14.04
C GLU A 11 -10.46 34.14 13.22
N LEU A 12 -9.93 32.99 13.65
CA LEU A 12 -10.20 31.72 13.00
C LEU A 12 -11.69 31.37 13.02
N VAL A 13 -12.35 31.51 14.17
CA VAL A 13 -13.80 31.29 14.32
C VAL A 13 -14.59 32.20 13.38
N ARG A 14 -14.23 33.49 13.29
CA ARG A 14 -14.87 34.46 12.39
C ARG A 14 -14.74 34.03 10.93
N ILE A 15 -13.53 33.66 10.49
CA ILE A 15 -13.28 33.22 9.11
C ILE A 15 -14.12 31.99 8.79
N VAL A 16 -14.18 31.01 9.70
CA VAL A 16 -15.00 29.79 9.51
C VAL A 16 -16.48 30.13 9.42
N ALA A 17 -16.99 31.01 10.29
CA ALA A 17 -18.38 31.45 10.28
C ALA A 17 -18.76 32.19 8.99
N GLU A 18 -17.87 33.00 8.43
CA GLU A 18 -18.10 33.71 7.16
C GLU A 18 -18.20 32.78 5.95
N HIS A 19 -17.58 31.60 6.02
CA HIS A 19 -17.55 30.63 4.92
C HIS A 19 -18.52 29.46 5.11
N ALA A 20 -19.22 29.38 6.24
CA ALA A 20 -20.27 28.39 6.45
C ALA A 20 -21.49 28.73 5.58
N GLU A 21 -21.54 28.21 4.35
CA GLU A 21 -22.74 28.31 3.50
C GLU A 21 -23.87 27.41 4.07
N GLY A 22 -25.07 27.97 4.34
CA GLY A 22 -26.26 27.12 4.59
C GLY A 22 -27.34 27.54 5.59
N GLY A 23 -27.31 28.71 6.23
CA GLY A 23 -28.34 29.12 7.20
C GLY A 23 -28.20 28.44 8.58
N PRO A 24 -29.21 28.51 9.48
CA PRO A 24 -29.07 28.27 10.92
C PRO A 24 -29.04 26.77 11.28
N LYS A 25 -28.01 26.05 10.83
CA LYS A 25 -27.72 24.69 11.29
C LYS A 25 -26.36 24.70 12.01
N PRO A 26 -26.18 23.90 13.07
CA PRO A 26 -24.86 23.76 13.68
C PRO A 26 -23.87 23.21 12.65
N HIS A 27 -22.70 23.85 12.56
CA HIS A 27 -21.65 23.52 11.60
C HIS A 27 -20.38 23.18 12.36
N VAL A 28 -19.80 22.00 12.13
CA VAL A 28 -18.48 21.65 12.67
C VAL A 28 -17.46 21.78 11.54
N TRP A 29 -16.45 22.61 11.78
CA TRP A 29 -15.32 22.80 10.89
C TRP A 29 -14.05 22.23 11.51
N GLN A 30 -13.26 21.54 10.70
CA GLN A 30 -12.13 20.75 11.19
C GLN A 30 -10.89 20.98 10.32
N VAL A 31 -9.75 21.23 10.99
CA VAL A 31 -8.43 21.31 10.36
C VAL A 31 -7.43 20.42 11.05
N VAL A 32 -6.83 19.55 10.24
CA VAL A 32 -5.66 18.76 10.65
C VAL A 32 -4.42 19.43 10.07
N ASN A 33 -3.47 19.78 10.94
CA ASN A 33 -2.18 20.34 10.57
C ASN A 33 -1.05 19.35 10.94
N ALA A 34 -0.43 18.78 9.91
CA ALA A 34 0.55 17.71 10.01
C ALA A 34 1.97 18.14 9.59
N GLY A 35 2.31 19.44 9.63
CA GLY A 35 3.62 19.93 9.14
C GLY A 35 3.77 19.87 7.61
N GLY A 36 2.64 19.75 6.89
CA GLY A 36 2.50 19.76 5.43
C GLY A 36 1.27 20.58 5.01
N PRO A 37 0.71 20.43 3.79
CA PRO A 37 -0.49 21.18 3.39
C PRO A 37 -1.67 20.89 4.33
N HIS A 38 -2.32 21.94 4.83
CA HIS A 38 -3.50 21.85 5.69
C HIS A 38 -4.63 21.08 4.98
N ARG A 39 -5.23 20.11 5.66
CA ARG A 39 -6.44 19.41 5.17
C ARG A 39 -7.66 19.96 5.89
N PHE A 40 -8.68 20.33 5.12
CA PHE A 40 -9.93 20.93 5.61
C PHE A 40 -11.10 19.98 5.38
N GLY A 41 -11.96 19.83 6.39
CA GLY A 41 -13.22 19.10 6.30
C GLY A 41 -14.38 19.90 6.89
N TRP A 42 -15.57 19.73 6.31
CA TRP A 42 -16.83 20.34 6.75
C TRP A 42 -17.83 19.26 7.14
N PHE A 43 -18.48 19.45 8.29
CA PHE A 43 -19.59 18.61 8.68
C PHE A 43 -20.90 19.39 8.66
N PRO A 44 -22.00 18.78 8.18
CA PRO A 44 -22.09 17.41 7.63
C PRO A 44 -21.81 17.29 6.12
N HIS A 45 -21.32 18.33 5.42
CA HIS A 45 -21.47 18.42 3.96
C HIS A 45 -20.24 18.10 3.07
N SER A 46 -19.03 17.87 3.57
CA SER A 46 -17.96 17.25 2.75
C SER A 46 -16.69 16.94 3.58
N PRO A 47 -16.12 15.72 3.49
CA PRO A 47 -14.82 15.40 4.09
C PRO A 47 -13.65 16.15 3.42
N HIS A 48 -13.86 16.76 2.25
CA HIS A 48 -12.85 17.53 1.53
C HIS A 48 -13.44 18.86 1.04
N GLY A 49 -12.94 19.96 1.59
CA GLY A 49 -13.23 21.31 1.10
C GLY A 49 -11.96 22.13 1.02
N TYR A 50 -11.99 23.20 0.24
CA TYR A 50 -10.98 24.26 0.31
C TYR A 50 -11.70 25.51 0.77
N ILE A 51 -11.26 26.13 1.88
CA ILE A 51 -11.72 27.48 2.20
C ILE A 51 -10.90 28.44 1.34
N ALA A 52 -11.53 28.93 0.27
CA ALA A 52 -10.96 30.03 -0.50
C ALA A 52 -10.79 31.25 0.41
N GLY A 53 -9.56 31.68 0.62
CA GLY A 53 -9.27 32.84 1.47
C GLY A 53 -8.98 32.52 2.94
N LEU A 54 -8.85 31.24 3.33
CA LEU A 54 -8.33 30.94 4.66
C LEU A 54 -6.88 31.42 4.75
N ASP A 55 -6.64 32.38 5.61
CA ASP A 55 -5.31 32.91 5.81
C ASP A 55 -4.43 31.86 6.49
N THR A 56 -3.53 31.27 5.71
CA THR A 56 -2.52 30.32 6.22
C THR A 56 -1.63 30.96 7.31
N ASP A 57 -1.55 32.29 7.39
CA ASP A 57 -0.84 32.98 8.47
C ASP A 57 -1.58 32.86 9.80
N VAL A 58 -2.91 32.93 9.83
CA VAL A 58 -3.69 32.73 11.08
C VAL A 58 -3.45 31.33 11.63
N LEU A 59 -3.52 30.30 10.78
CA LEU A 59 -3.25 28.91 11.19
C LEU A 59 -1.81 28.69 11.65
N ARG A 60 -0.81 29.19 10.90
CA ARG A 60 0.61 29.06 11.27
C ARG A 60 0.93 29.82 12.56
N ASN A 61 0.34 30.99 12.75
CA ASN A 61 0.50 31.78 13.97
C ASN A 61 -0.15 31.08 15.15
N LEU A 62 -1.37 30.58 14.99
CA LEU A 62 -2.07 29.84 16.04
C LEU A 62 -1.32 28.57 16.42
N GLU A 63 -0.82 27.81 15.45
CA GLU A 63 0.03 26.65 15.69
C GLU A 63 1.26 27.00 16.56
N ARG A 64 1.96 28.09 16.21
CA ARG A 64 3.12 28.55 16.98
C ARG A 64 2.77 28.96 18.42
N GLU A 65 1.58 29.52 18.65
CA GLU A 65 1.12 29.90 19.99
C GLU A 65 0.60 28.69 20.80
N LEU A 66 0.13 27.62 20.12
CA LEU A 66 -0.35 26.39 20.77
C LEU A 66 0.79 25.44 21.13
N ARG A 67 1.88 25.43 20.34
CA ARG A 67 3.02 24.54 20.56
C ARG A 67 3.95 25.04 21.65
N ALA A 68 4.43 24.11 22.48
CA ALA A 68 5.61 24.36 23.30
C ALA A 68 6.88 24.39 22.42
N PRO A 69 7.93 25.15 22.79
CA PRO A 69 9.20 25.11 22.07
C PRO A 69 9.73 23.68 21.95
N GLY A 70 9.96 23.21 20.72
CA GLY A 70 10.44 21.86 20.42
C GLY A 70 9.37 20.79 20.25
N ASP A 71 8.08 21.11 20.41
CA ASP A 71 6.99 20.13 20.19
C ASP A 71 6.66 19.96 18.69
N SER A 72 7.02 18.80 18.14
CA SER A 72 6.82 18.42 16.74
C SER A 72 5.60 17.51 16.52
N ARG A 73 4.79 17.22 17.55
CA ARG A 73 3.60 16.36 17.42
C ARG A 73 2.58 16.96 16.44
N ARG A 74 1.79 16.15 15.74
CA ARG A 74 0.76 16.71 14.83
C ARG A 74 -0.29 17.49 15.62
N LEU A 75 -0.79 18.60 15.06
CA LEU A 75 -1.80 19.44 15.70
C LEU A 75 -3.12 19.30 14.96
N THR A 76 -4.15 18.90 15.68
CA THR A 76 -5.51 18.84 15.18
C THR A 76 -6.34 19.93 15.85
N MET A 77 -7.08 20.72 15.06
CA MET A 77 -7.89 21.85 15.51
C MET A 77 -9.33 21.69 15.01
N GLN A 78 -10.29 22.04 15.86
CA GLN A 78 -11.72 22.03 15.54
C GLN A 78 -12.35 23.37 15.91
N VAL A 79 -13.18 23.88 15.02
CA VAL A 79 -14.12 24.99 15.30
C VAL A 79 -15.53 24.43 15.22
N THR A 80 -16.35 24.66 16.23
CA THR A 80 -17.77 24.24 16.23
C THR A 80 -18.64 25.47 16.32
N LEU A 81 -19.46 25.70 15.29
CA LEU A 81 -20.43 26.79 15.24
C LEU A 81 -21.81 26.28 15.70
N ASP A 82 -22.43 27.02 16.61
CA ASP A 82 -23.84 26.81 16.94
C ASP A 82 -24.77 27.41 15.86
N ALA A 83 -26.09 27.26 16.05
CA ALA A 83 -27.09 27.78 15.12
C ALA A 83 -27.14 29.31 15.03
N ASP A 84 -26.56 30.00 16.02
CA ASP A 84 -26.48 31.46 16.10
C ASP A 84 -25.14 32.00 15.54
N GLY A 85 -24.26 31.10 15.08
CA GLY A 85 -22.95 31.43 14.52
C GLY A 85 -21.87 31.67 15.58
N ASN A 86 -22.12 31.38 16.86
CA ASN A 86 -21.07 31.43 17.87
C ASN A 86 -20.18 30.19 17.74
N GLY A 87 -18.87 30.41 17.70
CA GLY A 87 -17.90 29.31 17.58
C GLY A 87 -17.19 28.97 18.88
N THR A 88 -17.04 27.68 19.15
CA THR A 88 -16.05 27.15 20.09
C THR A 88 -14.82 26.66 19.33
N PHE A 89 -13.66 26.65 20.00
CA PHE A 89 -12.41 26.17 19.46
C PHE A 89 -11.78 25.13 20.39
N ASP A 90 -11.44 23.97 19.82
CA ASP A 90 -10.76 22.88 20.50
C ASP A 90 -9.52 22.46 19.71
N HIS A 91 -8.52 21.90 20.40
CA HIS A 91 -7.31 21.37 19.75
C HIS A 91 -6.72 20.20 20.54
N THR A 92 -5.96 19.34 19.85
CA THR A 92 -5.20 18.24 20.45
C THR A 92 -3.93 17.94 19.65
N PHE A 93 -2.96 17.34 20.33
CA PHE A 93 -1.72 16.83 19.72
C PHE A 93 -1.69 15.30 19.59
N ASP A 94 -2.74 14.62 20.08
CA ASP A 94 -2.73 13.16 20.26
C ASP A 94 -3.49 12.40 19.18
N LEU A 95 -4.07 13.10 18.20
CA LEU A 95 -4.86 12.52 17.11
C LEU A 95 -4.21 12.76 15.75
N TRP A 96 -4.15 11.68 14.97
CA TRP A 96 -3.61 11.69 13.60
C TRP A 96 -4.61 12.24 12.57
N THR A 97 -5.88 11.94 12.76
CA THR A 97 -7.03 12.38 11.97
C THR A 97 -8.27 12.39 12.86
N ILE A 98 -9.26 13.19 12.50
CA ILE A 98 -10.59 13.27 13.14
C ILE A 98 -11.72 12.89 12.20
N SER A 99 -11.39 12.49 10.97
CA SER A 99 -12.38 12.00 10.02
C SER A 99 -11.76 10.99 9.05
N PRO A 100 -12.00 9.69 9.27
CA PRO A 100 -12.51 9.12 10.53
C PRO A 100 -11.47 9.24 11.66
N PRO A 101 -11.84 9.46 12.93
CA PRO A 101 -10.90 9.40 14.04
C PRO A 101 -10.28 8.00 14.18
N GLN A 102 -8.96 7.98 14.36
CA GLN A 102 -8.14 6.76 14.44
C GLN A 102 -7.26 6.81 15.68
N VAL A 103 -7.18 5.69 16.39
CA VAL A 103 -6.31 5.49 17.55
C VAL A 103 -5.46 4.25 17.31
N VAL A 104 -4.14 4.42 17.33
CA VAL A 104 -3.17 3.32 17.33
C VAL A 104 -2.72 3.09 18.77
N LEU A 105 -2.96 1.88 19.27
CA LEU A 105 -2.63 1.42 20.62
C LEU A 105 -1.32 0.61 20.64
N ASP A 106 -1.07 -0.14 19.57
CA ASP A 106 0.13 -0.92 19.34
C ASP A 106 0.76 -0.48 18.00
N PRO A 107 1.74 0.45 18.01
CA PRO A 107 2.38 0.94 16.80
C PRO A 107 3.27 -0.12 16.13
N ASP A 108 3.61 -1.20 16.85
CA ASP A 108 4.43 -2.30 16.37
C ASP A 108 3.57 -3.46 15.84
N TYR A 109 2.29 -3.22 15.55
CA TYR A 109 1.43 -4.19 14.91
C TYR A 109 1.44 -4.05 13.39
N THR A 110 1.68 -5.16 12.69
CA THR A 110 1.50 -5.27 11.23
C THR A 110 0.57 -6.43 10.88
N TYR A 111 -0.07 -6.32 9.70
CA TYR A 111 -0.87 -7.41 9.15
C TYR A 111 -0.03 -8.63 8.76
N PRO A 112 -0.65 -9.81 8.58
CA PRO A 112 0.02 -10.94 7.95
C PRO A 112 0.73 -10.53 6.66
N ASN A 113 1.87 -11.17 6.36
CA ASN A 113 2.67 -10.91 5.16
C ASN A 113 3.27 -9.48 5.06
N ARG A 114 3.34 -8.77 6.18
CA ARG A 114 4.02 -7.47 6.34
C ARG A 114 5.10 -7.57 7.41
N PRO A 115 6.25 -8.22 7.12
CA PRO A 115 7.30 -8.42 8.09
C PRO A 115 7.93 -7.08 8.49
N PHE A 116 8.34 -6.97 9.75
CA PHE A 116 9.18 -5.86 10.19
C PHE A 116 10.58 -5.93 9.58
N PRO A 117 11.28 -4.78 9.48
CA PRO A 117 12.71 -4.73 9.23
C PRO A 117 13.51 -5.66 10.15
N GLY A 118 14.59 -6.22 9.62
CA GLY A 118 15.42 -7.21 10.32
C GLY A 118 15.09 -8.66 9.96
N MET A 119 14.63 -8.90 8.72
CA MET A 119 14.39 -10.25 8.23
C MET A 119 15.70 -11.07 8.23
N PRO A 120 15.64 -12.39 8.50
CA PRO A 120 16.83 -13.23 8.49
C PRO A 120 17.41 -13.29 7.08
N ARG A 121 18.74 -13.23 6.98
CA ARG A 121 19.42 -13.30 5.68
C ARG A 121 19.23 -14.66 5.01
N PRO A 122 18.80 -14.71 3.74
CA PRO A 122 18.77 -15.93 2.95
C PRO A 122 20.17 -16.50 2.75
N GLU A 123 20.28 -17.82 2.69
CA GLU A 123 21.56 -18.51 2.46
C GLU A 123 22.21 -18.05 1.15
N ALA A 124 21.40 -17.88 0.09
CA ALA A 124 21.86 -17.43 -1.23
C ALA A 124 22.44 -16.02 -1.25
N ALA A 125 22.05 -15.16 -0.31
CA ALA A 125 22.55 -13.80 -0.15
C ALA A 125 23.82 -13.72 0.72
N THR A 126 24.38 -14.85 1.16
CA THR A 126 25.54 -14.85 2.07
C THR A 126 26.76 -14.18 1.42
N PRO A 127 27.35 -13.14 2.05
CA PRO A 127 28.58 -12.52 1.58
C PRO A 127 29.72 -13.52 1.40
N THR A 128 30.48 -13.38 0.32
CA THR A 128 31.70 -14.17 0.09
C THR A 128 32.79 -13.30 -0.53
N ASP A 129 34.05 -13.66 -0.34
CA ASP A 129 35.21 -13.01 -0.97
C ASP A 129 35.50 -13.51 -2.40
N ALA A 130 34.69 -14.44 -2.92
CA ALA A 130 34.89 -14.95 -4.27
C ALA A 130 34.71 -13.82 -5.30
N PRO A 131 35.60 -13.71 -6.31
CA PRO A 131 35.39 -12.79 -7.42
C PRO A 131 34.13 -13.17 -8.19
N THR A 132 33.64 -12.26 -9.03
CA THR A 132 32.52 -12.53 -9.95
C THR A 132 32.76 -13.80 -10.76
N ASP A 133 31.74 -14.65 -10.89
CA ASP A 133 31.81 -15.89 -11.66
C ASP A 133 32.22 -15.60 -13.12
N PRO A 134 33.37 -16.13 -13.60
CA PRO A 134 33.82 -15.93 -14.97
C PRO A 134 32.87 -16.51 -16.03
N VAL A 135 31.99 -17.45 -15.69
CA VAL A 135 30.96 -17.95 -16.60
C VAL A 135 29.88 -16.89 -16.79
N ALA A 136 29.31 -16.37 -15.70
CA ALA A 136 28.32 -15.29 -15.73
C ALA A 136 28.88 -14.04 -16.44
N LEU A 137 30.12 -13.65 -16.13
CA LEU A 137 30.78 -12.50 -16.77
C LEU A 137 30.87 -12.64 -18.29
N ARG A 138 31.24 -13.83 -18.80
CA ARG A 138 31.32 -14.07 -20.24
C ARG A 138 29.96 -14.06 -20.92
N GLU A 139 28.94 -14.58 -20.24
CA GLU A 139 27.58 -14.60 -20.78
C GLU A 139 27.00 -13.18 -20.88
N ILE A 140 27.11 -12.39 -19.82
CA ILE A 140 26.67 -10.98 -19.83
C ILE A 140 27.48 -10.18 -20.84
N GLN A 141 28.81 -10.37 -20.94
CA GLN A 141 29.63 -9.69 -21.95
C GLN A 141 29.11 -9.95 -23.37
N ALA A 142 28.79 -11.20 -23.71
CA ALA A 142 28.27 -11.52 -25.04
C ALA A 142 26.94 -10.81 -25.34
N LEU A 143 26.04 -10.71 -24.36
CA LEU A 143 24.77 -10.01 -24.49
C LEU A 143 24.95 -8.48 -24.60
N VAL A 144 25.85 -7.91 -23.81
CA VAL A 144 26.19 -6.47 -23.83
C VAL A 144 26.85 -6.09 -25.16
N ASP A 145 27.77 -6.91 -25.67
CA ASP A 145 28.42 -6.70 -26.97
C ASP A 145 27.41 -6.75 -28.11
N GLU A 146 26.48 -7.71 -28.07
CA GLU A 146 25.42 -7.79 -29.07
C GLU A 146 24.47 -6.58 -28.99
N PHE A 147 24.04 -6.19 -27.79
CA PHE A 147 23.25 -4.98 -27.60
C PHE A 147 23.98 -3.75 -28.15
N ALA A 148 25.28 -3.60 -27.87
CA ALA A 148 26.07 -2.47 -28.35
C ALA A 148 26.16 -2.42 -29.89
N ALA A 149 26.36 -3.57 -30.53
CA ALA A 149 26.35 -3.65 -31.99
C ALA A 149 24.98 -3.28 -32.59
N GLN A 150 23.88 -3.72 -31.96
CA GLN A 150 22.54 -3.35 -32.41
C GLN A 150 22.22 -1.88 -32.15
N TYR A 151 22.65 -1.35 -31.01
CA TYR A 151 22.50 0.06 -30.65
C TYR A 151 23.23 0.94 -31.66
N ASP A 152 24.49 0.63 -32.01
CA ASP A 152 25.24 1.36 -33.04
C ASP A 152 24.55 1.30 -34.40
N ARG A 153 24.04 0.12 -34.79
CA ARG A 153 23.27 -0.03 -36.03
C ARG A 153 22.02 0.86 -36.07
N VAL A 154 21.28 0.97 -34.97
CA VAL A 154 20.00 1.71 -34.91
C VAL A 154 20.21 3.20 -34.68
N LYS A 155 21.16 3.57 -33.81
CA LYS A 155 21.40 4.95 -33.37
C LYS A 155 22.54 5.64 -34.11
N GLY A 156 23.32 4.91 -34.91
CA GLY A 156 24.46 5.42 -35.68
C GLY A 156 25.68 5.81 -34.84
N ARG A 157 25.73 5.34 -33.58
CA ARG A 157 26.85 5.52 -32.66
C ARG A 157 26.82 4.43 -31.58
N PRO A 158 27.97 4.01 -31.03
CA PRO A 158 28.01 3.04 -29.94
C PRO A 158 27.35 3.61 -28.67
N PRO A 159 26.81 2.74 -27.79
CA PRO A 159 26.35 3.16 -26.48
C PRO A 159 27.52 3.59 -25.58
N GLU A 160 27.24 4.46 -24.61
CA GLU A 160 28.21 4.92 -23.61
C GLU A 160 27.87 4.32 -22.25
N PHE A 161 28.47 3.18 -21.92
CA PHE A 161 28.14 2.38 -20.73
C PHE A 161 28.70 2.91 -19.39
N GLY A 162 29.30 4.10 -19.36
CA GLY A 162 29.95 4.60 -18.14
C GLY A 162 31.19 3.78 -17.73
N ARG A 163 31.65 3.96 -16.48
CA ARG A 163 32.83 3.27 -15.95
C ARG A 163 32.43 1.92 -15.36
N ALA A 164 33.07 0.84 -15.82
CA ALA A 164 32.98 -0.46 -15.19
C ALA A 164 33.42 -0.42 -13.71
N VAL A 165 32.64 -1.08 -12.86
CA VAL A 165 32.91 -1.23 -11.43
C VAL A 165 34.00 -2.28 -11.23
N THR A 166 34.88 -2.13 -10.25
CA THR A 166 35.90 -3.13 -9.87
C THR A 166 35.37 -4.18 -8.88
N GLU A 167 36.06 -5.32 -8.74
CA GLU A 167 35.70 -6.32 -7.71
C GLU A 167 35.75 -5.74 -6.28
N GLU A 168 36.64 -4.79 -6.02
CA GLU A 168 36.75 -4.14 -4.70
C GLU A 168 35.54 -3.27 -4.38
N GLU A 169 35.08 -2.50 -5.36
CA GLU A 169 33.88 -1.67 -5.24
C GLU A 169 32.65 -2.54 -5.02
N LEU A 170 32.50 -3.64 -5.79
CA LEU A 170 31.41 -4.62 -5.55
C LEU A 170 31.46 -5.18 -4.13
N ARG A 171 32.63 -5.61 -3.64
CA ARG A 171 32.75 -6.14 -2.27
C ARG A 171 32.42 -5.09 -1.21
N THR A 172 32.79 -3.83 -1.45
CA THR A 172 32.46 -2.72 -0.55
C THR A 172 30.95 -2.50 -0.49
N THR A 173 30.28 -2.49 -1.63
CA THR A 173 28.82 -2.39 -1.72
C THR A 173 28.12 -3.57 -1.05
N GLU A 174 28.54 -4.79 -1.34
CA GLU A 174 27.97 -6.00 -0.72
C GLU A 174 28.17 -6.04 0.80
N ALA A 175 29.28 -5.51 1.29
CA ALA A 175 29.53 -5.37 2.72
C ALA A 175 28.56 -4.35 3.36
N ALA A 176 28.25 -3.25 2.67
CA ALA A 176 27.27 -2.26 3.12
C ALA A 176 25.83 -2.84 3.12
N LEU A 177 25.46 -3.54 2.04
CA LEU A 177 24.17 -4.24 1.95
C LEU A 177 24.06 -5.39 2.96
N GLY A 178 25.19 -5.97 3.39
CA GLY A 178 25.23 -7.18 4.21
C GLY A 178 24.86 -8.46 3.43
N ALA A 179 24.82 -8.37 2.10
CA ALA A 179 24.42 -9.42 1.17
C ALA A 179 25.34 -9.47 -0.05
N ARG A 180 25.56 -10.67 -0.59
CA ARG A 180 26.19 -10.87 -1.90
C ARG A 180 25.17 -10.62 -3.00
N LEU A 181 25.54 -9.85 -4.01
CA LEU A 181 24.72 -9.64 -5.20
C LEU A 181 24.76 -10.90 -6.09
N PRO A 182 23.68 -11.19 -6.84
CA PRO A 182 23.65 -12.29 -7.81
C PRO A 182 24.78 -12.17 -8.84
N GLU A 183 25.33 -13.31 -9.27
CA GLU A 183 26.53 -13.32 -10.14
C GLU A 183 26.35 -12.61 -11.49
N ASP A 184 25.13 -12.63 -12.04
CA ASP A 184 24.76 -11.93 -13.26
C ASP A 184 24.59 -10.41 -13.05
N VAL A 185 24.10 -9.98 -11.88
CA VAL A 185 24.10 -8.57 -11.45
C VAL A 185 25.54 -8.07 -11.27
N ARG A 186 26.39 -8.83 -10.56
CA ARG A 186 27.83 -8.52 -10.44
C ARG A 186 28.49 -8.40 -11.80
N ALA A 187 28.27 -9.38 -12.68
CA ALA A 187 28.79 -9.39 -14.04
C ALA A 187 28.35 -8.16 -14.85
N LEU A 188 27.09 -7.74 -14.71
CA LEU A 188 26.60 -6.51 -15.35
C LEU A 188 27.40 -5.28 -14.87
N TYR A 189 27.56 -5.08 -13.57
CA TYR A 189 28.33 -3.95 -13.01
C TYR A 189 29.82 -3.96 -13.40
N ARG A 190 30.41 -5.14 -13.61
CA ARG A 190 31.79 -5.27 -14.11
C ARG A 190 31.96 -4.79 -15.55
N LEU A 191 30.88 -4.57 -16.29
CA LEU A 191 30.88 -4.22 -17.71
C LEU A 191 30.21 -2.88 -18.01
N VAL A 192 29.14 -2.57 -17.27
CA VAL A 192 28.28 -1.42 -17.46
C VAL A 192 28.21 -0.67 -16.13
N GLY A 193 28.66 0.59 -16.15
CA GLY A 193 28.43 1.52 -15.05
C GLY A 193 27.00 2.08 -15.09
N ALA A 194 26.70 3.07 -14.24
CA ALA A 194 25.37 3.64 -14.18
C ALA A 194 24.85 4.16 -15.52
N ASP A 195 23.59 3.86 -15.80
CA ASP A 195 22.92 4.20 -17.04
C ASP A 195 22.08 5.48 -16.90
N HIS A 196 22.74 6.62 -16.61
CA HIS A 196 22.04 7.91 -16.52
C HIS A 196 21.45 8.39 -17.87
N ARG A 197 21.72 7.67 -18.97
CA ARG A 197 21.25 8.01 -20.32
C ARG A 197 20.09 7.14 -20.80
N GLU A 198 19.61 6.24 -19.94
CA GLU A 198 18.49 5.35 -20.22
C GLU A 198 18.70 4.59 -21.53
N LEU A 199 19.85 3.94 -21.72
CA LEU A 199 20.22 3.30 -22.99
C LEU A 199 19.21 2.24 -23.45
N GLY A 200 18.43 1.68 -22.53
CA GLY A 200 17.43 0.65 -22.79
C GLY A 200 17.96 -0.78 -22.61
N LEU A 201 19.15 -0.92 -22.02
CA LEU A 201 19.81 -2.20 -21.81
C LEU A 201 18.98 -3.13 -20.91
N LEU A 202 18.34 -2.59 -19.86
CA LEU A 202 17.42 -3.32 -18.97
C LEU A 202 15.95 -3.04 -19.31
N GLY A 203 15.64 -2.90 -20.61
CA GLY A 203 14.30 -2.52 -21.06
C GLY A 203 14.02 -1.07 -20.72
N ARG A 204 12.97 -0.79 -19.93
CA ARG A 204 12.62 0.58 -19.53
C ARG A 204 13.43 1.12 -18.34
N TYR A 205 14.24 0.28 -17.69
CA TYR A 205 14.96 0.66 -16.49
C TYR A 205 16.40 1.07 -16.80
N SER A 206 16.86 2.08 -16.09
CA SER A 206 18.24 2.52 -16.03
C SER A 206 18.93 1.85 -14.85
N LEU A 207 20.11 1.27 -15.09
CA LEU A 207 20.96 0.71 -14.04
C LEU A 207 21.45 1.82 -13.09
N LEU A 208 21.23 1.64 -11.79
CA LEU A 208 21.72 2.54 -10.75
C LEU A 208 23.23 2.41 -10.56
N ASP A 209 23.90 3.48 -10.10
CA ASP A 209 25.25 3.30 -9.54
C ASP A 209 25.18 2.55 -8.20
N LEU A 210 26.31 1.99 -7.76
CA LEU A 210 26.33 1.18 -6.55
C LEU A 210 26.15 2.00 -5.27
N ASP A 211 26.45 3.30 -5.29
CA ASP A 211 26.24 4.16 -4.14
C ASP A 211 24.73 4.43 -3.98
N ASP A 212 24.02 4.70 -5.07
CA ASP A 212 22.56 4.78 -5.15
C ASP A 212 21.92 3.45 -4.70
N VAL A 213 22.45 2.29 -5.10
CA VAL A 213 21.93 0.99 -4.63
C VAL A 213 21.99 0.91 -3.09
N VAL A 214 23.10 1.33 -2.47
CA VAL A 214 23.24 1.33 -1.00
C VAL A 214 22.32 2.37 -0.37
N ASP A 215 22.30 3.60 -0.89
CA ASP A 215 21.49 4.69 -0.37
C ASP A 215 20.00 4.32 -0.39
N GLN A 216 19.52 3.71 -1.48
CA GLN A 216 18.13 3.27 -1.58
C GLN A 216 17.84 2.08 -0.68
N TYR A 217 18.78 1.15 -0.55
CA TYR A 217 18.67 0.06 0.39
C TYR A 217 18.56 0.58 1.83
N GLU A 218 19.27 1.64 2.22
CA GLU A 218 19.25 2.17 3.59
C GLU A 218 18.14 3.19 3.87
N TYR A 219 17.54 3.79 2.85
CA TYR A 219 16.66 4.96 2.95
C TYR A 219 15.44 4.80 3.88
N ASP A 220 14.76 3.65 3.88
CA ASP A 220 13.53 3.43 4.65
C ASP A 220 13.43 2.01 5.23
N THR A 221 14.40 1.66 6.09
CA THR A 221 14.44 0.42 6.91
C THR A 221 14.89 -0.89 6.23
N ARG A 222 15.74 -0.82 5.19
CA ARG A 222 16.24 -1.98 4.40
C ARG A 222 15.19 -2.61 3.48
N GLY A 223 15.64 -2.85 2.25
CA GLY A 223 14.84 -3.49 1.20
C GLY A 223 13.86 -2.54 0.51
N VAL A 224 12.91 -3.13 -0.22
CA VAL A 224 11.89 -2.39 -0.97
C VAL A 224 10.51 -2.65 -0.39
N GLY A 225 9.79 -1.56 -0.09
CA GLY A 225 8.42 -1.55 0.42
C GLY A 225 8.04 -0.14 0.89
N ASP A 226 6.80 0.29 0.70
CA ASP A 226 6.35 1.63 1.10
C ASP A 226 5.85 1.61 2.55
N TYR A 227 6.78 1.75 3.52
CA TYR A 227 6.45 1.71 4.95
C TYR A 227 5.52 2.86 5.36
N ASP A 228 5.63 4.01 4.69
CA ASP A 228 4.76 5.17 4.91
C ASP A 228 3.29 4.92 4.48
N ARG A 229 3.02 3.92 3.64
CA ARG A 229 1.66 3.47 3.25
C ARG A 229 1.15 2.25 4.04
N ASP A 230 1.94 1.73 4.96
CA ASP A 230 1.66 0.48 5.68
C ASP A 230 0.93 0.67 7.02
N GLY A 231 0.25 1.81 7.17
CA GLY A 231 -0.60 2.05 8.33
C GLY A 231 -1.66 0.96 8.51
N VAL A 232 -2.00 0.67 9.76
CA VAL A 232 -3.02 -0.34 10.16
C VAL A 232 -4.41 -0.11 9.55
N PHE A 233 -4.68 1.04 8.94
CA PHE A 233 -5.93 1.35 8.23
C PHE A 233 -5.78 1.41 6.70
N THR A 234 -4.67 0.90 6.15
CA THR A 234 -4.46 0.82 4.70
C THR A 234 -5.51 -0.06 4.02
N GLU A 235 -5.84 0.26 2.77
CA GLU A 235 -6.86 -0.46 1.99
C GLU A 235 -6.34 -1.80 1.47
N ASN A 236 -5.08 -1.83 1.04
CA ASN A 236 -4.47 -3.04 0.50
C ASN A 236 -3.85 -3.85 1.64
N ARG A 237 -4.46 -4.96 2.03
CA ARG A 237 -4.03 -5.71 3.23
C ARG A 237 -3.65 -7.16 2.93
N THR A 238 -4.11 -7.68 1.79
CA THR A 238 -3.93 -9.08 1.40
C THR A 238 -2.80 -9.19 0.37
N ALA A 239 -1.70 -9.85 0.75
CA ALA A 239 -0.59 -10.06 -0.18
C ALA A 239 -0.98 -11.13 -1.22
N CYS A 240 -1.11 -10.75 -2.49
CA CYS A 240 -1.34 -11.69 -3.58
C CYS A 240 -0.04 -12.39 -4.01
N GLU A 241 -0.16 -13.54 -4.66
CA GLU A 241 0.95 -14.21 -5.33
C GLU A 241 1.27 -13.48 -6.63
N THR A 242 2.52 -13.12 -6.80
CA THR A 242 3.03 -12.66 -8.08
C THR A 242 3.22 -13.87 -9.00
N GLY A 243 2.70 -13.79 -10.23
CA GLY A 243 2.95 -14.83 -11.23
C GLY A 243 4.40 -14.78 -11.72
N PRO A 244 5.08 -15.93 -11.93
CA PRO A 244 4.56 -17.29 -11.79
C PRO A 244 4.43 -17.74 -10.32
N ALA A 245 3.44 -18.59 -10.05
CA ALA A 245 3.11 -19.03 -8.69
C ALA A 245 4.32 -19.64 -7.96
N GLY A 246 4.52 -19.25 -6.70
CA GLY A 246 5.59 -19.79 -5.86
C GLY A 246 6.99 -19.22 -6.15
N HIS A 247 7.16 -18.38 -7.18
CA HIS A 247 8.46 -17.76 -7.45
C HIS A 247 8.79 -16.62 -6.48
N VAL A 248 7.80 -15.81 -6.14
CA VAL A 248 7.97 -14.67 -5.23
C VAL A 248 7.26 -14.96 -3.92
N ARG A 249 7.90 -14.62 -2.79
CA ARG A 249 7.23 -14.69 -1.49
C ARG A 249 6.06 -13.70 -1.48
N ARG A 250 4.92 -14.13 -0.95
CA ARG A 250 3.73 -13.28 -0.79
C ARG A 250 3.96 -12.29 0.34
N LEU A 251 4.68 -11.22 0.07
CA LEU A 251 5.02 -10.17 1.03
C LEU A 251 4.77 -8.80 0.40
N PHE A 252 4.48 -7.81 1.23
CA PHE A 252 4.43 -6.41 0.79
C PHE A 252 5.80 -5.74 0.79
N ARG A 253 6.74 -6.30 1.55
CA ARG A 253 8.14 -5.89 1.62
C ARG A 253 9.03 -7.07 1.91
N ASP A 254 10.28 -6.96 1.51
CA ASP A 254 11.34 -7.89 1.88
C ASP A 254 12.67 -7.12 2.03
N ASP A 255 13.39 -7.35 3.13
CA ASP A 255 14.71 -6.75 3.35
C ASP A 255 15.73 -7.19 2.27
N TRP A 256 15.44 -8.25 1.52
CA TRP A 256 16.35 -8.87 0.56
C TRP A 256 15.93 -8.62 -0.89
N TRP A 257 15.00 -7.69 -1.09
CA TRP A 257 14.69 -7.09 -2.37
C TRP A 257 15.58 -5.88 -2.59
N VAL A 258 16.62 -6.04 -3.41
CA VAL A 258 17.64 -5.01 -3.66
C VAL A 258 17.33 -4.28 -4.95
N GLU A 259 17.09 -2.98 -4.86
CA GLU A 259 16.89 -2.16 -6.04
C GLU A 259 18.18 -2.00 -6.84
N ILE A 260 18.11 -2.30 -8.14
CA ILE A 260 19.26 -2.20 -9.06
C ILE A 260 18.99 -1.26 -10.24
N GLY A 261 17.74 -0.85 -10.47
CA GLY A 261 17.40 0.04 -11.58
C GLY A 261 16.13 0.83 -11.37
N ARG A 262 15.96 1.92 -12.13
CA ARG A 262 14.79 2.82 -12.06
C ARG A 262 14.32 3.27 -13.42
N ASP A 263 13.03 3.57 -13.55
CA ASP A 263 12.46 4.14 -14.78
C ASP A 263 12.31 5.68 -14.75
N GLY A 264 12.71 6.33 -13.65
CA GLY A 264 12.57 7.79 -13.45
C GLY A 264 11.13 8.28 -13.20
N ALA A 265 10.12 7.41 -13.33
CA ALA A 265 8.71 7.70 -13.05
C ALA A 265 8.25 7.14 -11.68
N GLY A 266 9.14 6.44 -10.98
CA GLY A 266 8.92 5.93 -9.63
C GLY A 266 8.78 4.41 -9.56
N LEU A 267 9.05 3.68 -10.64
CA LEU A 267 9.19 2.23 -10.62
C LEU A 267 10.65 1.84 -10.44
N ALA A 268 10.85 0.84 -9.58
CA ALA A 268 12.11 0.22 -9.24
C ALA A 268 12.20 -1.17 -9.90
N LEU A 269 13.34 -1.48 -10.52
CA LEU A 269 13.73 -2.83 -10.88
C LEU A 269 14.56 -3.42 -9.73
N VAL A 270 14.11 -4.56 -9.24
CA VAL A 270 14.58 -5.14 -7.98
C VAL A 270 15.13 -6.53 -8.24
N ALA A 271 16.31 -6.84 -7.70
CA ALA A 271 16.84 -8.19 -7.59
C ALA A 271 16.34 -8.84 -6.30
N ASP A 272 15.64 -9.96 -6.43
CA ASP A 272 15.09 -10.72 -5.31
C ASP A 272 16.10 -11.75 -4.79
N LEU A 273 16.60 -11.55 -3.57
CA LEU A 273 17.55 -12.47 -2.92
C LEU A 273 16.87 -13.43 -1.93
N ASP A 274 15.57 -13.28 -1.68
CA ASP A 274 14.74 -14.13 -0.81
C ASP A 274 13.51 -14.66 -1.57
N PRO A 275 13.74 -15.45 -2.64
CA PRO A 275 12.66 -15.91 -3.50
C PRO A 275 11.71 -16.85 -2.77
N GLY A 276 10.54 -17.06 -3.37
CA GLY A 276 9.64 -18.15 -3.01
C GLY A 276 10.23 -19.53 -3.30
N PRO A 277 9.55 -20.62 -2.89
CA PRO A 277 10.06 -21.99 -3.00
C PRO A 277 10.36 -22.46 -4.43
N GLU A 278 9.67 -21.91 -5.43
CA GLU A 278 9.89 -22.22 -6.85
C GLU A 278 10.77 -21.15 -7.54
N GLY A 279 11.12 -20.10 -6.81
CA GLY A 279 11.88 -18.98 -7.33
C GLY A 279 13.38 -19.20 -7.26
N ARG A 280 14.11 -18.22 -7.79
CA ARG A 280 15.57 -18.23 -7.83
C ARG A 280 16.12 -16.91 -7.32
N SER A 281 17.13 -16.98 -6.46
CA SER A 281 17.87 -15.80 -6.01
C SER A 281 18.46 -15.08 -7.23
N GLY A 282 18.18 -13.78 -7.34
CA GLY A 282 18.53 -12.93 -8.47
C GLY A 282 17.46 -12.80 -9.55
N GLN A 283 16.29 -13.41 -9.38
CA GLN A 283 15.14 -13.08 -10.22
C GLN A 283 14.78 -11.59 -10.08
N LEU A 284 14.21 -11.04 -11.14
CA LEU A 284 13.92 -9.61 -11.25
C LEU A 284 12.45 -9.34 -11.02
N LEU A 285 12.19 -8.36 -10.16
CA LEU A 285 10.88 -7.89 -9.77
C LEU A 285 10.73 -6.40 -10.06
N VAL A 286 9.51 -5.90 -10.01
CA VAL A 286 9.19 -4.48 -10.10
C VAL A 286 8.36 -4.05 -8.91
N ALA A 287 8.76 -2.93 -8.35
CA ALA A 287 8.11 -2.31 -7.20
C ALA A 287 7.98 -0.80 -7.43
N GLY A 288 7.31 -0.12 -6.49
CA GLY A 288 7.23 1.34 -6.47
C GLY A 288 5.91 1.90 -6.96
N ARG A 289 5.94 3.15 -7.42
CA ARG A 289 4.75 3.95 -7.72
C ARG A 289 3.99 3.37 -8.91
N GLY A 290 2.77 2.88 -8.66
CA GLY A 290 1.88 2.34 -9.69
C GLY A 290 1.84 0.82 -9.74
N VAL A 291 2.61 0.14 -8.89
CA VAL A 291 2.39 -1.28 -8.58
C VAL A 291 1.33 -1.34 -7.49
N GLU A 292 0.11 -1.74 -7.85
CA GLU A 292 -0.98 -1.93 -6.90
C GLU A 292 -0.89 -3.33 -6.28
N GLY A 293 -0.67 -3.41 -4.96
CA GLY A 293 -0.51 -4.70 -4.26
C GLY A 293 0.93 -5.12 -4.07
N THR A 294 1.21 -6.37 -4.41
CA THR A 294 2.55 -6.95 -4.31
C THR A 294 3.37 -6.63 -5.56
N VAL A 295 4.68 -6.80 -5.45
CA VAL A 295 5.65 -6.65 -6.56
C VAL A 295 5.26 -7.44 -7.81
N GLU A 296 5.68 -7.01 -8.99
CA GLU A 296 5.49 -7.73 -10.26
C GLU A 296 6.74 -8.51 -10.66
N TYR A 297 6.60 -9.70 -11.26
CA TYR A 297 7.73 -10.47 -11.77
C TYR A 297 8.13 -9.99 -13.16
N VAL A 298 9.43 -9.85 -13.43
CA VAL A 298 9.97 -9.42 -14.72
C VAL A 298 10.67 -10.55 -15.44
N ALA A 299 11.63 -11.18 -14.78
CA ALA A 299 12.49 -12.18 -15.39
C ALA A 299 13.15 -13.06 -14.32
N GLU A 300 13.61 -14.25 -14.72
CA GLU A 300 14.31 -15.18 -13.82
C GLU A 300 15.73 -14.73 -13.44
N SER A 301 16.28 -13.72 -14.13
CA SER A 301 17.64 -13.22 -13.97
C SER A 301 17.86 -11.95 -14.82
N VAL A 302 18.95 -11.21 -14.55
CA VAL A 302 19.46 -10.15 -15.45
C VAL A 302 19.81 -10.73 -16.81
N THR A 303 20.43 -11.90 -16.84
CA THR A 303 20.75 -12.62 -18.08
C THR A 303 19.52 -12.84 -18.95
N ALA A 304 18.40 -13.28 -18.37
CA ALA A 304 17.16 -13.53 -19.11
C ALA A 304 16.52 -12.23 -19.62
N LEU A 305 16.56 -11.15 -18.85
CA LEU A 305 16.09 -9.84 -19.29
C LEU A 305 16.92 -9.31 -20.46
N LEU A 306 18.26 -9.33 -20.34
CA LEU A 306 19.17 -8.90 -21.41
C LEU A 306 18.95 -9.71 -22.70
N ARG A 307 18.79 -11.02 -22.58
CA ARG A 307 18.47 -11.89 -23.72
C ARG A 307 17.16 -11.46 -24.40
N SER A 308 16.12 -11.18 -23.62
CA SER A 308 14.83 -10.71 -24.13
C SER A 308 14.95 -9.37 -24.87
N VAL A 309 15.75 -8.44 -24.32
CA VAL A 309 16.04 -7.14 -24.94
C VAL A 309 16.79 -7.33 -26.26
N VAL A 310 17.89 -8.07 -26.26
CA VAL A 310 18.69 -8.35 -27.45
C VAL A 310 17.85 -9.02 -28.54
N GLU A 311 17.03 -10.01 -28.19
CA GLU A 311 16.12 -10.68 -29.12
C GLU A 311 15.07 -9.74 -29.71
N ALA A 312 14.48 -8.86 -28.89
CA ALA A 312 13.53 -7.86 -29.36
C ALA A 312 14.18 -6.87 -30.34
N VAL A 313 15.35 -6.35 -30.01
CA VAL A 313 16.10 -5.42 -30.89
C VAL A 313 16.55 -6.11 -32.18
N ARG A 314 17.03 -7.36 -32.09
CA ARG A 314 17.39 -8.18 -33.26
C ARG A 314 16.20 -8.39 -34.20
N ALA A 315 15.01 -8.55 -33.64
CA ALA A 315 13.75 -8.65 -34.37
C ALA A 315 13.16 -7.30 -34.83
N ASP A 316 13.89 -6.18 -34.66
CA ASP A 316 13.44 -4.80 -34.94
C ASP A 316 12.14 -4.41 -34.18
N ARG A 317 11.88 -5.06 -33.04
CA ARG A 317 10.81 -4.69 -32.11
C ARG A 317 11.29 -3.57 -31.18
N VAL A 318 11.44 -2.38 -31.73
CA VAL A 318 11.92 -1.19 -31.01
C VAL A 318 10.94 -0.02 -31.15
N ASN A 319 10.64 0.63 -30.02
CA ASN A 319 9.94 1.89 -29.98
C ASN A 319 10.87 3.02 -30.40
N ARG A 320 10.72 3.49 -31.64
CA ARG A 320 11.54 4.58 -32.20
C ARG A 320 11.06 5.98 -31.80
N GLU A 321 9.86 6.08 -31.22
CA GLU A 321 9.23 7.33 -30.80
C GLU A 321 9.48 7.64 -29.32
N HIS A 322 10.38 6.88 -28.66
CA HIS A 322 10.69 7.12 -27.26
C HIS A 322 11.26 8.54 -27.05
N PRO A 323 10.77 9.31 -26.06
CA PRO A 323 11.15 10.72 -25.88
C PRO A 323 12.63 10.90 -25.52
N SER A 324 13.25 9.90 -24.88
CA SER A 324 14.68 9.91 -24.60
C SER A 324 15.48 9.51 -25.84
N PRO A 325 16.32 10.41 -26.42
CA PRO A 325 17.04 10.14 -27.67
C PRO A 325 18.09 9.03 -27.52
N GLY A 326 18.60 8.82 -26.30
CA GLY A 326 19.52 7.73 -25.96
C GLY A 326 18.84 6.36 -25.88
N HIS A 327 17.54 6.31 -25.62
CA HIS A 327 16.86 5.05 -25.33
C HIS A 327 16.64 4.18 -26.57
N LEU A 328 17.11 2.94 -26.52
CA LEU A 328 16.77 1.89 -27.47
C LEU A 328 15.62 1.05 -26.91
N GLY A 329 14.40 1.56 -27.04
CA GLY A 329 13.21 1.01 -26.38
C GLY A 329 12.75 -0.33 -26.94
N ALA A 330 13.42 -1.42 -26.56
CA ALA A 330 13.01 -2.77 -26.89
C ALA A 330 11.56 -3.02 -26.43
N VAL A 331 10.69 -3.43 -27.35
CA VAL A 331 9.30 -3.78 -27.04
C VAL A 331 9.28 -5.22 -26.55
N LEU A 332 9.43 -5.38 -25.25
CA LEU A 332 9.31 -6.66 -24.56
C LEU A 332 7.83 -7.08 -24.50
N ALA A 333 7.58 -8.39 -24.44
CA ALA A 333 6.24 -8.84 -24.10
C ALA A 333 5.89 -8.29 -22.70
N PRO A 334 4.67 -7.78 -22.48
CA PRO A 334 4.28 -7.35 -21.16
C PRO A 334 4.42 -8.53 -20.20
N ALA A 335 5.11 -8.32 -19.08
CA ALA A 335 5.37 -9.39 -18.12
C ALA A 335 4.08 -9.95 -17.52
N ASN A 336 3.03 -9.12 -17.39
CA ASN A 336 1.65 -9.52 -17.14
C ASN A 336 0.68 -8.48 -17.74
N GLN A 337 -0.47 -8.92 -18.24
CA GLN A 337 -1.57 -7.99 -18.52
C GLN A 337 -2.23 -7.64 -17.18
N TRP A 338 -2.47 -6.35 -16.93
CA TRP A 338 -3.20 -5.91 -15.76
C TRP A 338 -4.60 -6.53 -15.78
N TYR A 339 -4.83 -7.45 -14.87
CA TYR A 339 -6.15 -8.03 -14.64
C TYR A 339 -7.02 -6.97 -13.98
N GLN A 340 -8.12 -6.61 -14.64
CA GLN A 340 -9.13 -5.75 -14.02
C GLN A 340 -9.94 -6.60 -13.02
N PRO A 341 -9.88 -6.30 -11.73
CA PRO A 341 -10.53 -7.15 -10.73
C PRO A 341 -12.01 -6.79 -10.54
N SER A 342 -12.45 -5.66 -11.11
CA SER A 342 -13.82 -5.13 -11.03
C SER A 342 -14.72 -5.58 -12.17
N HIS A 343 -15.80 -6.28 -11.78
CA HIS A 343 -16.78 -6.88 -12.68
C HIS A 343 -18.21 -6.52 -12.25
N LEU A 344 -18.99 -6.02 -13.21
CA LEU A 344 -20.41 -5.79 -13.04
C LEU A 344 -21.16 -7.13 -13.16
N VAL A 345 -21.92 -7.49 -12.12
CA VAL A 345 -22.73 -8.71 -12.14
C VAL A 345 -24.13 -8.40 -12.65
N GLY A 346 -24.80 -7.37 -12.13
CA GLY A 346 -26.18 -7.04 -12.51
C GLY A 346 -27.13 -8.20 -12.21
N ASP A 347 -27.94 -8.57 -13.20
CA ASP A 347 -28.86 -9.71 -13.15
C ASP A 347 -28.25 -11.02 -13.68
N ARG A 348 -26.94 -11.05 -13.97
CA ARG A 348 -26.25 -12.23 -14.50
C ARG A 348 -25.93 -13.23 -13.40
N ALA A 349 -25.87 -14.51 -13.75
CA ALA A 349 -25.31 -15.51 -12.85
C ALA A 349 -23.80 -15.29 -12.68
N LEU A 350 -23.29 -15.47 -11.46
CA LEU A 350 -21.85 -15.34 -11.20
C LEU A 350 -21.02 -16.34 -12.05
N THR A 351 -21.55 -17.52 -12.34
CA THR A 351 -20.90 -18.49 -13.24
C THR A 351 -20.61 -17.93 -14.63
N ASP A 352 -21.50 -17.09 -15.17
CA ASP A 352 -21.33 -16.49 -16.48
C ASP A 352 -20.26 -15.39 -16.46
N VAL A 353 -20.19 -14.64 -15.37
CA VAL A 353 -19.13 -13.64 -15.15
C VAL A 353 -17.77 -14.35 -15.02
N LEU A 354 -17.69 -15.41 -14.21
CA LEU A 354 -16.45 -16.16 -14.00
C LEU A 354 -15.96 -16.88 -15.26
N ALA A 355 -16.85 -17.27 -16.17
CA ALA A 355 -16.49 -17.89 -17.45
C ALA A 355 -15.72 -16.94 -18.39
N GLU A 356 -15.78 -15.63 -18.16
CA GLU A 356 -15.06 -14.60 -18.91
C GLU A 356 -13.66 -14.33 -18.33
N LEU A 357 -13.37 -14.88 -17.15
CA LEU A 357 -12.13 -14.65 -16.42
C LEU A 357 -11.11 -15.77 -16.68
N PRO A 358 -9.80 -15.50 -16.55
CA PRO A 358 -8.78 -16.53 -16.42
C PRO A 358 -8.87 -17.17 -15.02
N ALA A 359 -9.98 -17.88 -14.76
CA ALA A 359 -10.44 -18.26 -13.41
C ALA A 359 -9.39 -18.98 -12.54
N ALA A 360 -8.44 -19.71 -13.15
CA ALA A 360 -7.38 -20.43 -12.44
C ALA A 360 -6.40 -19.51 -11.69
N ASP A 361 -6.24 -18.24 -12.11
CA ASP A 361 -5.24 -17.31 -11.56
C ASP A 361 -5.85 -16.10 -10.83
N VAL A 362 -7.18 -16.05 -10.72
CA VAL A 362 -7.88 -14.96 -10.03
C VAL A 362 -7.63 -15.02 -8.52
N GLN A 363 -6.98 -13.98 -7.99
CA GLN A 363 -6.72 -13.83 -6.56
C GLN A 363 -7.52 -12.71 -5.90
N GLN A 364 -8.00 -11.75 -6.71
CA GLN A 364 -8.84 -10.64 -6.26
C GLN A 364 -10.08 -10.56 -7.15
N LEU A 365 -11.22 -10.27 -6.55
CA LEU A 365 -12.47 -10.15 -7.29
C LEU A 365 -13.35 -9.07 -6.66
N TYR A 366 -13.84 -8.15 -7.47
CA TYR A 366 -14.71 -7.05 -7.06
C TYR A 366 -16.00 -7.17 -7.86
N LEU A 367 -17.06 -7.62 -7.19
CA LEU A 367 -18.37 -7.88 -7.73
C LEU A 367 -19.30 -6.73 -7.38
N ILE A 368 -19.92 -6.12 -8.38
CA ILE A 368 -20.68 -4.89 -8.23
C ILE A 368 -22.11 -5.07 -8.72
N GLU A 369 -23.08 -4.53 -7.97
CA GLU A 369 -24.49 -4.39 -8.35
C GLU A 369 -25.18 -5.72 -8.70
N ALA A 370 -24.95 -6.78 -7.92
CA ALA A 370 -25.64 -8.06 -8.10
C ALA A 370 -27.04 -8.04 -7.44
N THR A 371 -28.10 -8.39 -8.17
CA THR A 371 -29.45 -8.50 -7.57
C THR A 371 -29.55 -9.70 -6.62
N ASP A 372 -29.16 -10.88 -7.11
CA ASP A 372 -29.00 -12.12 -6.35
C ASP A 372 -27.61 -12.68 -6.66
N LEU A 373 -26.80 -12.95 -5.64
CA LEU A 373 -25.42 -13.38 -5.80
C LEU A 373 -25.17 -14.72 -5.12
N ASP A 374 -24.95 -15.76 -5.92
CA ASP A 374 -24.58 -17.08 -5.42
C ASP A 374 -23.05 -17.26 -5.45
N LEU A 375 -22.43 -17.13 -4.27
CA LEU A 375 -20.97 -17.24 -4.13
C LEU A 375 -20.46 -18.70 -4.24
N THR A 376 -21.33 -19.71 -4.30
CA THR A 376 -20.89 -21.11 -4.52
C THR A 376 -20.16 -21.29 -5.85
N ALA A 377 -20.42 -20.41 -6.83
CA ALA A 377 -19.70 -20.36 -8.10
C ALA A 377 -18.20 -20.07 -7.95
N LEU A 378 -17.76 -19.46 -6.83
CA LEU A 378 -16.35 -19.19 -6.54
C LEU A 378 -15.52 -20.48 -6.35
N SER A 379 -16.14 -21.65 -6.33
CA SER A 379 -15.43 -22.94 -6.41
C SER A 379 -14.58 -23.06 -7.68
N ALA A 380 -14.89 -22.28 -8.72
CA ALA A 380 -14.08 -22.15 -9.93
C ALA A 380 -12.83 -21.28 -9.77
N THR A 381 -12.70 -20.52 -8.67
CA THR A 381 -11.57 -19.61 -8.38
C THR A 381 -10.87 -20.01 -7.07
N PRO A 382 -10.19 -21.17 -7.02
CA PRO A 382 -9.63 -21.71 -5.77
C PRO A 382 -8.46 -20.89 -5.21
N ARG A 383 -7.86 -20.00 -6.01
CA ARG A 383 -6.77 -19.10 -5.61
C ARG A 383 -7.26 -17.76 -5.09
N LEU A 384 -8.57 -17.51 -5.06
CA LEU A 384 -9.13 -16.25 -4.58
C LEU A 384 -8.72 -16.01 -3.11
N ARG A 385 -8.12 -14.85 -2.87
CA ARG A 385 -7.66 -14.38 -1.56
C ARG A 385 -8.49 -13.22 -1.05
N GLU A 386 -9.02 -12.42 -1.96
CA GLU A 386 -9.74 -11.21 -1.61
C GLU A 386 -11.00 -11.05 -2.45
N LEU A 387 -12.12 -10.82 -1.76
CA LEU A 387 -13.42 -10.65 -2.37
C LEU A 387 -14.07 -9.35 -1.89
N TYR A 388 -14.41 -8.49 -2.84
CA TYR A 388 -15.24 -7.31 -2.62
C TYR A 388 -16.59 -7.54 -3.27
N VAL A 389 -17.66 -7.45 -2.49
CA VAL A 389 -19.05 -7.46 -2.95
C VAL A 389 -19.64 -6.11 -2.60
N ASN A 390 -20.02 -5.35 -3.63
CA ASN A 390 -20.52 -3.99 -3.49
C ASN A 390 -21.94 -3.88 -4.05
N ARG A 391 -22.86 -3.34 -3.24
CA ARG A 391 -24.27 -3.12 -3.61
C ARG A 391 -24.96 -4.39 -4.12
N ALA A 392 -24.81 -5.51 -3.41
CA ALA A 392 -25.58 -6.71 -3.69
C ALA A 392 -26.97 -6.69 -3.01
N GLY A 393 -27.95 -7.39 -3.58
CA GLY A 393 -29.21 -7.70 -2.91
C GLY A 393 -29.02 -8.88 -1.94
N ARG A 394 -29.53 -10.05 -2.32
CA ARG A 394 -29.36 -11.30 -1.56
C ARG A 394 -28.06 -11.99 -1.93
N VAL A 395 -27.31 -12.45 -0.94
CA VAL A 395 -26.05 -13.20 -1.12
C VAL A 395 -26.17 -14.58 -0.49
N THR A 396 -26.05 -15.63 -1.31
CA THR A 396 -25.83 -17.00 -0.84
C THR A 396 -24.35 -17.16 -0.51
N VAL A 397 -24.04 -17.24 0.78
CA VAL A 397 -22.66 -17.20 1.27
C VAL A 397 -21.99 -18.57 1.12
N TRP A 398 -20.91 -18.60 0.35
CA TRP A 398 -19.91 -19.67 0.30
C TRP A 398 -18.57 -19.02 -0.07
N LEU A 399 -17.48 -19.42 0.60
CA LEU A 399 -16.16 -18.85 0.34
C LEU A 399 -15.16 -19.97 0.05
N PRO A 400 -14.22 -19.76 -0.89
CA PRO A 400 -13.08 -20.64 -1.08
C PRO A 400 -12.27 -20.75 0.23
N PRO A 401 -11.78 -21.95 0.62
CA PRO A 401 -11.05 -22.13 1.88
C PRO A 401 -9.82 -21.24 2.07
N GLY A 402 -9.26 -20.73 0.98
CA GLY A 402 -8.09 -19.86 0.96
C GLY A 402 -8.40 -18.36 1.00
N LEU A 403 -9.67 -17.95 1.10
CA LEU A 403 -10.06 -16.55 1.15
C LEU A 403 -9.59 -15.91 2.47
N GLU A 404 -8.87 -14.80 2.34
CA GLU A 404 -8.20 -14.09 3.43
C GLU A 404 -8.95 -12.82 3.83
N SER A 405 -9.57 -12.15 2.85
CA SER A 405 -10.30 -10.89 3.04
C SER A 405 -11.66 -10.92 2.33
N LEU A 406 -12.69 -10.45 3.04
CA LEU A 406 -14.04 -10.25 2.52
C LEU A 406 -14.54 -8.85 2.88
N SER A 407 -14.92 -8.07 1.87
CA SER A 407 -15.75 -6.87 2.04
C SER A 407 -17.13 -7.12 1.44
N LEU A 408 -18.16 -7.18 2.27
CA LEU A 408 -19.53 -7.51 1.88
C LEU A 408 -20.49 -6.34 2.16
N GLN A 409 -21.01 -5.75 1.09
CA GLN A 409 -22.16 -4.85 1.13
C GLN A 409 -23.35 -5.50 0.45
N ALA A 410 -24.34 -5.91 1.25
CA ALA A 410 -25.53 -6.61 0.78
C ALA A 410 -26.78 -6.17 1.56
N THR A 411 -27.97 -6.49 1.05
CA THR A 411 -29.23 -6.33 1.81
C THR A 411 -29.57 -7.56 2.64
N GLU A 412 -29.16 -8.75 2.19
CA GLU A 412 -29.40 -10.02 2.90
C GLU A 412 -28.21 -10.98 2.70
N ALA A 413 -27.66 -11.51 3.79
CA ALA A 413 -26.66 -12.58 3.78
C ALA A 413 -26.68 -13.35 5.11
N ASP A 414 -26.54 -14.68 5.07
CA ASP A 414 -26.37 -15.51 6.27
C ASP A 414 -24.88 -15.64 6.63
N LEU A 415 -24.44 -14.83 7.59
CA LEU A 415 -23.05 -14.81 8.04
C LEU A 415 -22.69 -15.97 8.98
N THR A 416 -23.67 -16.76 9.46
CA THR A 416 -23.36 -17.93 10.31
C THR A 416 -22.54 -18.98 9.59
N LEU A 417 -22.60 -18.98 8.25
CA LEU A 417 -21.82 -19.83 7.36
C LEU A 417 -20.33 -19.48 7.33
N LEU A 418 -19.92 -18.33 7.89
CA LEU A 418 -18.52 -17.91 7.98
C LEU A 418 -17.79 -18.45 9.22
N LYS A 419 -18.52 -18.93 10.23
CA LYS A 419 -18.01 -19.23 11.58
C LYS A 419 -16.77 -20.14 11.61
N ASP A 420 -16.72 -21.12 10.71
CA ASP A 420 -15.63 -22.11 10.66
C ASP A 420 -14.54 -21.77 9.62
N HIS A 421 -14.62 -20.60 8.99
CA HIS A 421 -13.68 -20.19 7.95
C HIS A 421 -12.32 -19.79 8.53
N ARG A 422 -11.29 -20.64 8.36
CA ARG A 422 -10.00 -20.48 9.07
C ARG A 422 -9.03 -19.48 8.46
N ALA A 423 -9.11 -19.24 7.16
CA ALA A 423 -8.20 -18.31 6.47
C ALA A 423 -8.69 -16.87 6.51
N LEU A 424 -9.98 -16.64 6.82
CA LEU A 424 -10.59 -15.31 6.77
C LEU A 424 -10.17 -14.54 8.01
N TRP A 425 -9.32 -13.53 7.81
CA TRP A 425 -8.78 -12.71 8.90
C TRP A 425 -9.17 -11.24 8.78
N ASP A 426 -9.60 -10.79 7.60
CA ASP A 426 -10.13 -9.45 7.36
C ASP A 426 -11.59 -9.50 6.90
N LEU A 427 -12.48 -8.84 7.63
CA LEU A 427 -13.91 -8.78 7.31
C LEU A 427 -14.45 -7.36 7.42
N THR A 428 -15.11 -6.91 6.35
CA THR A 428 -15.93 -5.70 6.34
C THR A 428 -17.36 -6.09 5.99
N VAL A 429 -18.33 -5.66 6.79
CA VAL A 429 -19.77 -5.90 6.53
C VAL A 429 -20.54 -4.59 6.54
N ARG A 430 -21.42 -4.42 5.55
CA ARG A 430 -22.24 -3.23 5.35
C ARG A 430 -23.66 -3.62 4.94
N GLY A 431 -24.66 -2.97 5.51
CA GLY A 431 -26.08 -3.16 5.14
C GLY A 431 -26.74 -4.45 5.64
N VAL A 432 -25.98 -5.36 6.24
CA VAL A 432 -26.49 -6.61 6.83
C VAL A 432 -26.39 -6.58 8.35
N ARG A 433 -27.32 -7.26 9.02
CA ARG A 433 -27.31 -7.43 10.47
C ARG A 433 -26.33 -8.54 10.88
N VAL A 434 -25.54 -8.28 11.92
CA VAL A 434 -24.42 -9.13 12.33
C VAL A 434 -24.58 -9.53 13.79
N ARG A 435 -24.36 -10.82 14.05
CA ARG A 435 -24.06 -11.32 15.40
C ARG A 435 -22.57 -11.64 15.49
N ALA A 436 -21.87 -10.97 16.39
CA ALA A 436 -20.45 -11.18 16.66
C ALA A 436 -20.14 -12.65 17.02
N THR A 437 -21.04 -13.36 17.72
CA THR A 437 -20.85 -14.79 18.03
C THR A 437 -20.89 -15.73 16.82
N ASP A 438 -21.37 -15.25 15.67
CA ASP A 438 -21.44 -16.02 14.42
C ASP A 438 -20.22 -15.79 13.53
N LEU A 439 -19.35 -14.83 13.88
CA LEU A 439 -18.16 -14.50 13.12
C LEU A 439 -17.01 -15.51 13.36
N PRO A 440 -16.12 -15.71 12.37
CA PRO A 440 -14.99 -16.60 12.53
C PRO A 440 -13.99 -16.13 13.60
N ALA A 441 -13.46 -17.08 14.35
CA ALA A 441 -12.46 -16.82 15.40
C ALA A 441 -11.08 -16.42 14.84
N SER A 442 -10.83 -16.62 13.55
CA SER A 442 -9.59 -16.22 12.86
C SER A 442 -9.53 -14.73 12.52
N LEU A 443 -10.61 -13.97 12.74
CA LEU A 443 -10.64 -12.55 12.44
C LEU A 443 -9.59 -11.79 13.27
N VAL A 444 -8.77 -11.04 12.54
CA VAL A 444 -7.76 -10.12 13.07
C VAL A 444 -8.23 -8.68 12.86
N ARG A 445 -8.91 -8.42 11.75
CA ARG A 445 -9.49 -7.13 11.40
C ARG A 445 -10.99 -7.27 11.18
N LEU A 446 -11.74 -6.32 11.73
CA LEU A 446 -13.19 -6.23 11.56
C LEU A 446 -13.67 -4.79 11.36
N ASP A 447 -14.49 -4.55 10.33
CA ASP A 447 -15.23 -3.31 10.11
C ASP A 447 -16.73 -3.60 10.05
N LEU A 448 -17.45 -3.10 11.06
CA LEU A 448 -18.91 -3.18 11.17
C LEU A 448 -19.55 -1.79 11.23
N SER A 449 -18.81 -0.75 10.85
CA SER A 449 -19.26 0.63 11.01
C SER A 449 -20.57 0.97 10.27
N GLU A 450 -20.89 0.23 9.22
CA GLU A 450 -22.13 0.37 8.43
C GLU A 450 -23.02 -0.89 8.51
N ALA A 451 -22.84 -1.70 9.56
CA ALA A 451 -23.67 -2.85 9.88
C ALA A 451 -24.47 -2.62 11.15
N GLU A 452 -25.61 -3.30 11.30
CA GLU A 452 -26.32 -3.40 12.57
C GLU A 452 -25.73 -4.58 13.36
N VAL A 453 -25.33 -4.38 14.62
CA VAL A 453 -24.71 -5.44 15.44
C VAL A 453 -25.62 -5.77 16.62
N ASP A 454 -26.05 -7.02 16.72
CA ASP A 454 -27.04 -7.49 17.72
C ASP A 454 -26.47 -7.67 19.12
N ASP A 455 -25.23 -8.14 19.22
CA ASP A 455 -24.55 -8.60 20.43
C ASP A 455 -23.16 -7.95 20.52
N ILE A 456 -23.10 -6.63 20.41
CA ILE A 456 -21.87 -5.86 20.26
C ILE A 456 -20.79 -6.17 21.32
N ASP A 457 -21.17 -6.46 22.56
CA ASP A 457 -20.23 -6.80 23.64
C ASP A 457 -19.50 -8.14 23.42
N ALA A 458 -20.01 -9.03 22.57
CA ALA A 458 -19.34 -10.27 22.22
C ALA A 458 -18.12 -10.03 21.30
N LEU A 459 -18.00 -8.85 20.68
CA LEU A 459 -16.78 -8.46 19.95
C LEU A 459 -15.53 -8.49 20.84
N ALA A 460 -15.70 -8.23 22.15
CA ALA A 460 -14.60 -8.24 23.12
C ALA A 460 -13.98 -9.64 23.34
N ASP A 461 -14.69 -10.69 22.94
CA ASP A 461 -14.27 -12.07 23.11
C ASP A 461 -13.54 -12.62 21.86
N LEU A 462 -13.51 -11.85 20.76
CA LEU A 462 -12.70 -12.13 19.58
C LEU A 462 -11.26 -11.64 19.76
N ASP A 463 -10.30 -12.27 19.09
CA ASP A 463 -8.87 -11.91 19.12
C ASP A 463 -8.51 -10.78 18.11
N LEU A 464 -9.38 -9.78 18.02
CA LEU A 464 -9.24 -8.68 17.06
C LEU A 464 -8.05 -7.78 17.40
N ARG A 465 -7.27 -7.45 16.37
CA ARG A 465 -6.19 -6.45 16.41
C ARG A 465 -6.65 -5.10 15.85
N VAL A 466 -7.57 -5.09 14.88
CA VAL A 466 -8.11 -3.84 14.32
C VAL A 466 -9.63 -3.86 14.30
N LEU A 467 -10.26 -2.86 14.91
CA LEU A 467 -11.71 -2.75 15.02
C LEU A 467 -12.20 -1.39 14.51
N ILE A 468 -13.13 -1.42 13.57
CA ILE A 468 -13.78 -0.24 13.00
C ILE A 468 -15.28 -0.35 13.26
N LEU A 469 -15.81 0.64 13.97
CA LEU A 469 -17.23 0.75 14.33
C LEU A 469 -17.68 2.19 14.06
N ASN A 470 -18.99 2.44 14.10
CA ASN A 470 -19.48 3.81 14.19
C ASN A 470 -19.55 4.30 15.64
N TRP A 471 -19.83 5.60 15.82
CA TRP A 471 -19.85 6.22 17.14
C TRP A 471 -20.85 5.58 18.11
N ALA A 472 -22.07 5.27 17.64
CA ALA A 472 -23.12 4.68 18.46
C ALA A 472 -22.74 3.28 18.95
N GLN A 473 -22.10 2.48 18.08
CA GLN A 473 -21.55 1.18 18.42
C GLN A 473 -20.42 1.30 19.46
N TRP A 474 -19.47 2.22 19.29
CA TRP A 474 -18.42 2.45 20.28
C TRP A 474 -18.94 2.86 21.65
N ALA A 475 -20.06 3.61 21.70
CA ALA A 475 -20.71 4.00 22.95
C ALA A 475 -21.38 2.81 23.67
N GLN A 476 -21.90 1.84 22.91
CA GLN A 476 -22.53 0.63 23.45
C GLN A 476 -21.50 -0.42 23.91
N LEU A 477 -20.33 -0.47 23.26
CA LEU A 477 -19.28 -1.44 23.58
C LEU A 477 -18.68 -1.17 24.97
N THR A 478 -18.93 -2.08 25.92
CA THR A 478 -18.48 -1.95 27.32
C THR A 478 -17.08 -2.49 27.56
N ARG A 479 -16.64 -3.45 26.75
CA ARG A 479 -15.32 -4.06 26.79
C ARG A 479 -14.71 -4.05 25.39
N VAL A 480 -13.43 -3.74 25.28
CA VAL A 480 -12.71 -3.84 24.01
C VAL A 480 -11.96 -5.18 23.90
N PRO A 481 -11.69 -5.67 22.68
CA PRO A 481 -10.81 -6.81 22.47
C PRO A 481 -9.46 -6.63 23.19
N LYS A 482 -8.99 -7.67 23.87
CA LYS A 482 -7.81 -7.57 24.76
C LYS A 482 -6.51 -7.24 24.04
N ARG A 483 -6.40 -7.57 22.76
CA ARG A 483 -5.20 -7.41 21.93
C ARG A 483 -5.38 -6.34 20.86
N LEU A 484 -6.34 -5.44 21.05
CA LEU A 484 -6.63 -4.39 20.09
C LEU A 484 -5.38 -3.51 19.87
N ALA A 485 -4.88 -3.52 18.64
CA ALA A 485 -3.75 -2.72 18.19
C ALA A 485 -4.19 -1.36 17.63
N ALA A 486 -5.38 -1.30 17.03
CA ALA A 486 -5.92 -0.05 16.50
C ALA A 486 -7.44 -0.02 16.48
N ALA A 487 -8.00 1.18 16.63
CA ALA A 487 -9.42 1.44 16.61
C ALA A 487 -9.73 2.62 15.69
N GLN A 488 -10.82 2.53 14.92
CA GLN A 488 -11.35 3.64 14.14
C GLN A 488 -12.84 3.81 14.43
N SER A 489 -13.28 5.06 14.53
CA SER A 489 -14.72 5.36 14.52
C SER A 489 -15.11 6.00 13.20
N ASN A 490 -16.14 5.49 12.55
CA ASN A 490 -16.78 6.16 11.42
C ASN A 490 -17.99 6.97 11.89
N GLY A 491 -18.39 7.93 11.07
CA GLY A 491 -19.44 8.89 11.39
C GLY A 491 -18.92 10.14 12.10
N ASP A 492 -19.85 11.04 12.37
CA ASP A 492 -19.52 12.38 12.88
C ASP A 492 -19.18 12.31 14.38
N SER A 493 -18.09 13.00 14.77
CA SER A 493 -17.67 13.13 16.17
C SER A 493 -16.96 14.45 16.40
N THR A 494 -17.11 15.00 17.60
CA THR A 494 -16.40 16.20 18.07
C THR A 494 -15.04 15.84 18.66
N LEU A 495 -14.12 16.79 18.73
CA LEU A 495 -12.80 16.56 19.33
C LEU A 495 -12.86 16.12 20.79
N ALA A 496 -13.79 16.68 21.58
CA ALA A 496 -13.99 16.33 22.99
C ALA A 496 -14.47 14.87 23.16
N GLU A 497 -15.39 14.45 22.28
CA GLU A 497 -15.86 13.08 22.18
C GLU A 497 -14.71 12.12 21.84
N VAL A 498 -13.93 12.43 20.79
CA VAL A 498 -12.78 11.60 20.38
C VAL A 498 -11.71 11.54 21.46
N ALA A 499 -11.45 12.64 22.18
CA ALA A 499 -10.51 12.66 23.31
C ALA A 499 -10.95 11.72 24.44
N THR A 500 -12.24 11.77 24.81
CA THR A 500 -12.83 10.89 25.83
C THR A 500 -12.75 9.42 25.40
N TRP A 501 -13.11 9.14 24.14
CA TRP A 501 -13.01 7.79 23.56
C TRP A 501 -11.57 7.27 23.54
N THR A 502 -10.61 8.12 23.17
CA THR A 502 -9.18 7.77 23.13
C THR A 502 -8.63 7.48 24.54
N ALA A 503 -8.98 8.29 25.53
CA ALA A 503 -8.60 8.06 26.92
C ALA A 503 -9.10 6.70 27.44
N ARG A 504 -10.39 6.39 27.17
CA ARG A 504 -11.00 5.09 27.47
C ARG A 504 -10.25 3.94 26.81
N LEU A 505 -9.91 4.05 25.53
CA LEU A 505 -9.17 3.00 24.81
C LEU A 505 -7.76 2.76 25.36
N ARG A 506 -7.10 3.82 25.85
CA ARG A 506 -5.76 3.74 26.46
C ARG A 506 -5.77 3.32 27.93
N GLY A 507 -6.96 3.12 28.52
CA GLY A 507 -7.10 2.79 29.95
C GLY A 507 -6.74 3.94 30.89
N ALA A 508 -6.76 5.19 30.40
CA ALA A 508 -6.63 6.38 31.24
C ALA A 508 -8.04 6.80 31.67
N GLU A 509 -8.40 6.51 32.93
CA GLU A 509 -9.61 7.05 33.58
C GLU A 509 -9.44 8.53 33.98
#